data_AF-A0A3G8H6X9-F1
#
_entry.id   AF-A0A3G8H6X9-F1
#
_cell.length_a   1.000
_cell.length_b   1.000
_cell.length_c   1.000
_cell.angle_alpha   90.00
_cell.angle_beta   90.00
_cell.angle_gamma   90.00
#
_symmetry.space_group_name_H-M   'P 1'
#
loop_
_entity.id
_entity.type
_entity.pdbx_description
1 polymer ?
#
loop_
_entity_poly.entity_id
_entity_poly.type
_entity_poly.pdbx_seq_one_letter_code
_entity_poly.pdbx_strand_id
1 'polypeptide(L)'
;MVRYFFVLLATLLWASGPARAEGDASLVQCQRIGQAQLRTASEQTLLFLRCRARQISYEAPRLHGVTQKFKDDLVFACLDQADEAEHQLRVRHGYTRETLARKKCD
;
A
#
# COMPACT_ATOMS: atom_id res chain seq x y z
N MET A 1 -38.48 5.56 35.78
CA MET A 1 -37.84 4.43 35.07
C MET A 1 -37.49 4.69 33.59
N VAL A 2 -37.96 5.77 32.95
CA VAL A 2 -37.69 6.05 31.51
C VAL A 2 -36.29 6.66 31.25
N ARG A 3 -35.71 7.33 32.25
CA ARG A 3 -34.44 8.07 32.12
C ARG A 3 -33.19 7.18 31.98
N TYR A 4 -33.21 5.99 32.57
CA TYR A 4 -32.08 5.05 32.50
C TYR A 4 -32.01 4.30 31.16
N PHE A 5 -33.15 4.15 30.47
CA PHE A 5 -33.22 3.45 29.20
C PHE A 5 -32.49 4.21 28.08
N PHE A 6 -32.60 5.54 28.08
CA PHE A 6 -31.91 6.39 27.12
C PHE A 6 -30.38 6.40 27.30
N VAL A 7 -29.90 6.25 28.53
CA VAL A 7 -28.46 6.19 28.83
C VAL A 7 -27.86 4.86 28.36
N LEU A 8 -28.58 3.75 28.53
CA LEU A 8 -28.15 2.43 28.07
C LEU A 8 -28.15 2.29 26.53
N LEU A 9 -29.05 2.97 25.83
CA LEU A 9 -29.09 2.95 24.37
C LEU A 9 -27.92 3.74 23.76
N ALA A 10 -27.53 4.85 24.38
CA ALA A 10 -26.42 5.70 23.93
C ALA A 10 -25.05 5.01 24.08
N THR A 11 -24.87 4.17 25.11
CA THR A 11 -23.62 3.41 25.29
C THR A 11 -23.49 2.25 24.29
N LEU A 12 -24.60 1.63 23.90
CA LEU A 12 -24.60 0.57 22.87
C LEU A 12 -24.28 1.09 21.47
N LEU A 13 -24.72 2.31 21.13
CA LEU A 13 -24.44 2.95 19.83
C LEU A 13 -23.00 3.46 19.68
N TRP A 14 -22.27 3.66 20.79
CA TRP A 14 -20.84 3.96 20.76
C TRP A 14 -19.95 2.71 20.71
N ALA A 15 -20.48 1.53 21.05
CA ALA A 15 -19.77 0.27 20.91
C ALA A 15 -19.68 -0.21 19.45
N SER A 16 -20.55 0.28 18.56
CA SER A 16 -20.40 0.17 17.10
C SER A 16 -19.44 1.24 16.58
N GLY A 17 -18.21 1.26 17.10
CA GLY A 17 -17.11 1.91 16.39
C GLY A 17 -16.99 1.29 15.00
N PRO A 18 -16.53 2.02 13.97
CA PRO A 18 -16.20 1.39 12.70
C PRO A 18 -15.24 0.25 13.04
N ALA A 19 -15.58 -0.96 12.60
CA ALA A 19 -14.64 -2.07 12.61
C ALA A 19 -13.42 -1.56 11.84
N ARG A 20 -12.44 -1.04 12.58
CA ARG A 20 -11.10 -0.88 12.07
C ARG A 20 -10.73 -2.30 11.76
N ALA A 21 -10.74 -2.63 10.47
CA ALA A 21 -10.03 -3.77 9.99
C ALA A 21 -8.59 -3.57 10.48
N GLU A 22 -8.30 -4.13 11.65
CA GLU A 22 -6.96 -4.43 12.10
C GLU A 22 -6.45 -5.40 11.05
N GLY A 23 -5.93 -4.82 9.97
CA GLY A 23 -5.22 -5.53 8.94
C GLY A 23 -4.13 -6.28 9.67
N ASP A 24 -4.26 -7.60 9.66
CA ASP A 24 -3.29 -8.56 10.12
C ASP A 24 -1.88 -7.98 9.96
N ALA A 25 -1.15 -7.79 11.06
CA ALA A 25 0.17 -7.16 11.07
C ALA A 25 1.21 -7.96 10.25
N SER A 26 0.85 -9.15 9.79
CA SER A 26 1.56 -9.97 8.82
C SER A 26 1.31 -9.59 7.35
N LEU A 27 0.39 -8.67 7.06
CA LEU A 27 0.10 -8.24 5.69
C LEU A 27 1.32 -7.52 5.14
N VAL A 28 1.90 -8.13 4.11
CA VAL A 28 3.01 -7.58 3.33
C VAL A 28 2.49 -6.35 2.60
N GLN A 29 2.60 -5.20 3.25
CA GLN A 29 2.16 -3.94 2.70
C GLN A 29 3.31 -3.25 1.96
N CYS A 30 2.93 -2.46 0.97
CA CYS A 30 3.82 -1.46 0.42
C CYS A 30 3.85 -0.26 1.36
N GLN A 31 4.97 -0.01 2.03
CA GLN A 31 5.09 1.18 2.88
C GLN A 31 5.00 2.42 1.99
N ARG A 32 4.04 3.30 2.28
CA ARG A 32 3.83 4.52 1.51
C ARG A 32 5.03 5.46 1.67
N ILE A 33 5.72 5.73 0.57
CA ILE A 33 6.79 6.71 0.51
C ILE A 33 6.19 8.12 0.53
N GLY A 34 6.79 9.02 1.30
CA GLY A 34 6.35 10.41 1.35
C GLY A 34 6.57 11.12 0.02
N GLN A 35 5.70 12.08 -0.31
CA GLN A 35 5.81 12.87 -1.56
C GLN A 35 7.17 13.59 -1.70
N ALA A 36 7.76 14.05 -0.59
CA ALA A 36 9.09 14.65 -0.60
C ALA A 36 10.19 13.63 -0.97
N GLN A 37 10.08 12.39 -0.47
CA GLN A 37 11.02 11.31 -0.78
C GLN A 37 10.86 10.84 -2.23
N LEU A 38 9.63 10.81 -2.77
CA LEU A 38 9.38 10.49 -4.18
C LEU A 38 10.02 11.52 -5.13
N ARG A 39 9.99 12.82 -4.78
CA ARG A 39 10.64 13.87 -5.58
C ARG A 39 12.17 13.76 -5.65
N THR A 40 12.76 13.13 -4.66
CA THR A 40 14.20 12.81 -4.61
C THR A 40 14.44 11.32 -4.83
N ALA A 41 13.50 10.61 -5.47
CA ALA A 41 13.59 9.17 -5.68
C ALA A 41 14.85 8.83 -6.48
N SER A 42 15.57 7.83 -6.01
CA SER A 42 16.76 7.29 -6.68
C SER A 42 16.39 6.04 -7.48
N GLU A 43 17.32 5.59 -8.33
CA GLU A 43 17.20 4.30 -9.00
C GLU A 43 16.98 3.15 -7.99
N GLN A 44 17.62 3.23 -6.81
CA GLN A 44 17.44 2.26 -5.73
C GLN A 44 16.01 2.25 -5.19
N THR A 45 15.39 3.43 -5.04
CA THR A 45 13.98 3.54 -4.62
C THR A 45 13.05 2.88 -5.65
N LEU A 46 13.27 3.14 -6.94
CA LEU A 46 12.51 2.50 -8.01
C LEU A 46 12.66 0.96 -7.97
N LEU A 47 13.90 0.48 -7.83
CA LEU A 47 14.18 -0.96 -7.77
C LEU A 47 13.48 -1.60 -6.57
N PHE A 48 13.64 -0.99 -5.38
CA PHE A 48 13.00 -1.45 -4.15
C PHE A 48 11.49 -1.60 -4.31
N LEU A 49 10.80 -0.60 -4.84
CA LEU A 49 9.35 -0.62 -5.04
C LEU A 49 8.91 -1.72 -6.02
N ARG A 50 9.62 -1.87 -7.14
CA ARG A 50 9.33 -2.94 -8.12
C ARG A 50 9.53 -4.33 -7.52
N CYS A 51 10.60 -4.52 -6.75
CA CYS A 51 10.88 -5.80 -6.10
C CYS A 51 9.87 -6.11 -5.02
N ARG A 52 9.45 -5.10 -4.28
CA ARG A 52 8.40 -5.24 -3.29
C ARG A 52 7.05 -5.58 -3.94
N ALA A 53 6.67 -4.91 -5.04
CA ALA A 53 5.47 -5.26 -5.80
C ALA A 53 5.50 -6.73 -6.25
N ARG A 54 6.64 -7.19 -6.76
CA ARG A 54 6.83 -8.58 -7.19
C ARG A 54 6.68 -9.55 -6.03
N GLN A 55 7.30 -9.27 -4.88
CA GLN A 55 7.16 -10.09 -3.69
C GLN A 55 5.70 -10.17 -3.24
N ILE A 56 5.00 -9.03 -3.16
CA ILE A 56 3.57 -8.97 -2.81
C ILE A 56 2.76 -9.80 -3.81
N SER A 57 3.08 -9.78 -5.10
CA SER A 57 2.35 -10.59 -6.10
C SER A 57 2.43 -12.11 -5.85
N TYR A 58 3.49 -12.59 -5.18
CA TYR A 58 3.64 -13.99 -4.80
C TYR A 58 3.00 -14.32 -3.44
N GLU A 59 2.94 -13.34 -2.55
CA GLU A 59 2.44 -13.50 -1.18
C GLU A 59 0.92 -13.25 -1.09
N ALA A 60 0.39 -12.25 -1.79
CA ALA A 60 -1.02 -11.87 -1.79
C ALA A 60 -1.98 -13.03 -2.14
N PRO A 61 -1.67 -13.93 -3.10
CA PRO A 61 -2.50 -15.10 -3.35
C PRO A 61 -2.70 -16.01 -2.13
N ARG A 62 -1.71 -16.06 -1.22
CA ARG A 62 -1.72 -16.86 0.01
C ARG A 62 -2.62 -16.29 1.11
N LEU A 63 -3.11 -15.06 0.94
CA LEU A 63 -4.05 -14.47 1.88
C LEU A 63 -5.42 -15.12 1.74
N HIS A 64 -5.94 -15.62 2.86
CA HIS A 64 -7.27 -16.23 2.96
C HIS A 64 -8.28 -15.22 3.54
N GLY A 65 -9.56 -15.38 3.21
CA GLY A 65 -10.63 -14.54 3.75
C GLY A 65 -10.69 -13.11 3.18
N VAL A 66 -9.86 -12.77 2.19
CA VAL A 66 -9.85 -11.46 1.52
C VAL A 66 -10.30 -11.57 0.07
N THR A 67 -10.85 -10.49 -0.48
CA THR A 67 -11.29 -10.42 -1.88
C THR A 67 -10.11 -10.39 -2.84
N GLN A 68 -10.32 -10.81 -4.09
CA GLN A 68 -9.30 -10.67 -5.14
C GLN A 68 -8.89 -9.20 -5.33
N LYS A 69 -9.87 -8.29 -5.32
CA LYS A 69 -9.62 -6.85 -5.37
C LYS A 69 -8.62 -6.39 -4.30
N PHE A 70 -8.81 -6.85 -3.05
CA PHE A 70 -7.88 -6.49 -1.97
C PHE A 70 -6.46 -6.98 -2.24
N LYS A 71 -6.31 -8.20 -2.77
CA LYS A 71 -5.00 -8.75 -3.15
C LYS A 71 -4.34 -7.91 -4.25
N ASP A 72 -5.12 -7.50 -5.24
CA ASP A 72 -4.65 -6.66 -6.35
C ASP A 72 -4.26 -5.25 -5.84
N ASP A 73 -5.08 -4.66 -4.96
CA ASP A 73 -4.81 -3.35 -4.34
C ASP A 73 -3.48 -3.34 -3.58
N LEU A 74 -3.10 -4.44 -2.93
CA LEU A 74 -1.78 -4.57 -2.26
C LEU A 74 -0.62 -4.48 -3.25
N VAL A 75 -0.75 -5.13 -4.42
CA VAL A 75 0.28 -5.11 -5.48
C VAL A 75 0.33 -3.72 -6.11
N PHE A 76 -0.83 -3.16 -6.45
CA PHE A 76 -0.93 -1.85 -7.10
C PHE A 76 -0.40 -0.71 -6.23
N ALA A 77 -0.58 -0.78 -4.92
CA ALA A 77 -0.03 0.22 -4.00
C ALA A 77 1.49 0.42 -4.13
N CYS A 78 2.24 -0.62 -4.51
CA CYS A 78 3.67 -0.53 -4.79
C CYS A 78 3.99 -0.15 -6.24
N LEU A 79 3.20 -0.65 -7.20
CA LEU A 79 3.41 -0.32 -8.61
C LEU A 79 3.15 1.17 -8.88
N ASP A 80 2.11 1.76 -8.31
CA ASP A 80 1.80 3.18 -8.48
C ASP A 80 2.94 4.08 -7.97
N GLN A 81 3.56 3.70 -6.84
CA GLN A 81 4.71 4.40 -6.31
C GLN A 81 5.96 4.20 -7.17
N ALA A 82 6.14 3.00 -7.74
CA ALA A 82 7.23 2.72 -8.65
C ALA A 82 7.10 3.55 -9.94
N ASP A 83 5.90 3.69 -10.47
CA ASP A 83 5.62 4.50 -11.66
C ASP A 83 5.89 5.98 -11.40
N GLU A 84 5.51 6.49 -10.23
CA GLU A 84 5.84 7.86 -9.82
C GLU A 84 7.36 8.05 -9.69
N ALA A 85 8.06 7.12 -9.03
CA ALA A 85 9.52 7.17 -8.93
C ALA A 85 10.20 7.10 -10.30
N GLU A 86 9.73 6.24 -11.21
CA GLU A 86 10.20 6.18 -12.60
C GLU A 86 9.98 7.51 -13.31
N HIS A 87 8.80 8.11 -13.15
CA HIS A 87 8.49 9.40 -13.74
C HIS A 87 9.45 10.49 -13.24
N GLN A 88 9.70 10.57 -11.94
CA GLN A 88 10.65 11.54 -11.37
C GLN A 88 12.08 11.32 -11.88
N LEU A 89 12.53 10.06 -12.00
CA LEU A 89 13.84 9.74 -12.56
C LEU A 89 13.97 10.19 -14.02
N ARG A 90 12.93 9.96 -14.83
CA ARG A 90 12.92 10.37 -16.23
C ARG A 90 12.92 11.89 -16.38
N VAL A 91 12.08 12.60 -15.64
CA VAL A 91 11.92 14.05 -15.75
C VAL A 91 13.10 14.81 -15.16
N ARG A 92 13.64 14.38 -14.01
CA ARG A 92 14.69 15.13 -13.28
C ARG A 92 16.10 14.72 -13.64
N HIS A 93 16.32 13.45 -13.96
CA HIS A 93 17.65 12.88 -14.14
C HIS A 93 17.92 12.42 -15.58
N GLY A 94 16.95 12.57 -16.49
CA GLY A 94 17.13 12.27 -17.92
C GLY A 94 17.22 10.79 -18.24
N TYR A 95 16.80 9.90 -17.34
CA TYR A 95 16.74 8.47 -17.62
C TYR A 95 15.74 8.16 -18.74
N THR A 96 16.02 7.10 -19.49
CA THR A 96 15.09 6.53 -20.48
C THR A 96 14.34 5.35 -19.87
N ARG A 97 13.16 5.02 -20.42
CA ARG A 97 12.41 3.83 -20.00
C ARG A 97 13.26 2.58 -20.15
N GLU A 98 14.02 2.49 -21.24
CA GLU A 98 14.90 1.37 -21.58
C GLU A 98 16.01 1.20 -20.53
N THR A 99 16.65 2.30 -20.11
CA THR A 99 17.70 2.25 -19.08
C THR A 99 17.16 1.76 -17.74
N LEU A 100 15.96 2.21 -17.34
CA LEU A 100 15.34 1.82 -16.07
C LEU A 100 14.73 0.41 -16.14
N ALA A 101 14.29 -0.06 -17.30
CA ALA A 101 13.71 -1.39 -17.48
C ALA A 101 14.73 -2.54 -17.39
N ARG A 102 16.00 -2.26 -17.70
CA ARG A 102 17.11 -3.23 -17.58
C ARG A 102 17.43 -3.58 -16.13
N LYS A 103 17.08 -2.72 -15.18
CA LYS A 103 17.32 -2.95 -13.76
C LYS A 103 16.22 -3.85 -13.21
N LYS A 104 16.62 -5.03 -12.74
CA LYS A 104 15.73 -6.09 -12.26
C LYS A 104 16.03 -6.38 -10.79
N CYS A 105 15.07 -7.01 -10.15
CA CYS A 105 15.24 -7.62 -8.85
C CYS A 105 16.13 -8.84 -9.00
N ASP A 106 17.11 -8.97 -8.10
CA ASP A 106 17.91 -10.19 -7.97
C ASP A 106 17.05 -11.38 -7.54
#